data_AF-A0A2P1PXJ6-F1
#
_entry.id   AF-A0A2P1PXJ6-F1
#
_cell.length_a   1.000
_cell.length_b   1.000
_cell.length_c   1.000
_cell.angle_alpha   90.00
_cell.angle_beta   90.00
_cell.angle_gamma   90.00
#
_symmetry.space_group_name_H-M   'P 1'
#
loop_
_entity.id
_entity.type
_entity.pdbx_description
1 polymer ?
#
loop_
_entity_poly.entity_id
_entity_poly.type
_entity_poly.pdbx_seq_one_letter_code
_entity_poly.pdbx_strand_id
1 'polypeptide(L)'
;MRLFTRSVLALGLTLAGAGVAQTLPAQGEASPAFVAASHYAARFDPGLKSIRFMPLTGGDSIVPIPASCDSAELAPGVWYVSQSANGQLVLRAPSSTALAANQSAEIDVGVCGTGNADKQHFNVPASAWQFLAANVGALYVGR
;
A
#
# COMPACT_ATOMS: atom_id res chain seq x y z
N MET A 1 29.72 36.87 -64.99
CA MET A 1 28.31 37.27 -65.19
C MET A 1 27.72 36.41 -66.30
N ARG A 2 27.04 35.31 -65.95
CA ARG A 2 26.15 34.54 -66.84
C ARG A 2 24.98 34.04 -65.99
N LEU A 3 23.78 34.44 -66.40
CA LEU A 3 22.50 34.15 -65.78
C LEU A 3 21.75 33.07 -66.58
N PHE A 4 20.79 32.46 -65.88
CA PHE A 4 19.65 31.64 -66.33
C PHE A 4 19.91 30.18 -66.70
N THR A 5 19.27 29.28 -65.95
CA THR A 5 18.14 28.48 -66.48
C THR A 5 17.26 27.99 -65.32
N ARG A 6 15.96 28.24 -65.48
CA ARG A 6 14.85 27.87 -64.60
C ARG A 6 14.53 26.38 -64.74
N SER A 7 14.18 25.71 -63.64
CA SER A 7 13.20 24.61 -63.67
C SER A 7 12.41 24.58 -62.37
N VAL A 8 11.15 24.99 -62.50
CA VAL A 8 10.06 24.80 -61.54
C VAL A 8 9.63 23.34 -61.62
N LEU A 9 9.52 22.65 -60.49
CA LEU A 9 8.58 21.54 -60.35
C LEU A 9 8.01 21.55 -58.93
N ALA A 10 6.76 22.00 -58.83
CA ALA A 10 5.91 21.78 -57.69
C ALA A 10 5.19 20.44 -57.88
N LEU A 11 5.16 19.60 -56.84
CA LEU A 11 4.15 18.57 -56.72
C LEU A 11 3.80 18.40 -55.24
N GLY A 12 2.56 18.77 -54.92
CA GLY A 12 2.00 18.67 -53.58
C GLY A 12 1.71 17.23 -53.18
N LEU A 13 1.83 16.97 -51.89
CA LEU A 13 1.36 15.74 -51.26
C LEU A 13 0.45 16.11 -50.09
N THR A 14 -0.85 15.96 -50.32
CA THR A 14 -1.90 16.03 -49.30
C THR A 14 -1.80 14.81 -48.37
N LEU A 15 -1.49 15.00 -47.10
CA LEU A 15 -1.66 13.95 -46.09
C LEU A 15 -3.07 14.02 -45.49
N ALA A 16 -3.88 13.03 -45.83
CA ALA A 16 -5.10 12.69 -45.12
C ALA A 16 -4.72 12.08 -43.75
N GLY A 17 -4.92 12.83 -42.67
CA GLY A 17 -4.82 12.30 -41.30
C GLY A 17 -6.05 11.47 -40.97
N ALA A 18 -5.95 10.15 -41.03
CA ALA A 18 -6.96 9.23 -40.54
C ALA A 18 -7.08 9.35 -39.01
N GLY A 19 -8.27 9.69 -38.53
CA GLY A 19 -8.60 9.66 -37.11
C GLY A 19 -8.59 8.24 -36.57
N VAL A 20 -7.65 7.95 -35.67
CA VAL A 20 -7.65 6.72 -34.87
C VAL A 20 -8.58 6.93 -33.68
N ALA A 21 -9.77 6.33 -33.75
CA ALA A 21 -10.61 6.13 -32.58
C ALA A 21 -9.88 5.17 -31.63
N GLN A 22 -9.38 5.70 -30.51
CA GLN A 22 -8.81 4.89 -29.44
C GLN A 22 -9.96 4.20 -28.71
N THR A 23 -10.11 2.90 -28.96
CA THR A 23 -10.88 2.01 -28.10
C THR A 23 -10.19 1.96 -26.74
N LEU A 24 -10.78 2.62 -25.73
CA LEU A 24 -10.40 2.41 -24.33
C LEU A 24 -10.49 0.91 -24.04
N PRO A 25 -9.45 0.27 -23.47
CA PRO A 25 -9.61 -1.09 -22.97
C PRO A 25 -10.71 -1.06 -21.92
N ALA A 26 -11.70 -1.94 -22.09
CA ALA A 26 -12.68 -2.25 -21.07
C ALA A 26 -11.92 -2.41 -19.74
N GLN A 27 -12.29 -1.61 -18.75
CA GLN A 27 -11.77 -1.77 -17.40
C GLN A 27 -12.09 -3.20 -17.00
N GLY A 28 -11.05 -4.04 -17.01
CA GLY A 28 -11.15 -5.42 -16.59
C GLY A 28 -11.84 -5.41 -15.24
N GLU A 29 -12.87 -6.26 -15.12
CA GLU A 29 -13.56 -6.53 -13.86
C GLU A 29 -12.56 -6.40 -12.74
N ALA A 30 -12.79 -5.44 -11.84
CA ALA A 30 -12.02 -5.28 -10.63
C ALA A 30 -12.04 -6.64 -9.95
N SER A 31 -10.98 -7.41 -10.17
CA SER A 31 -10.82 -8.71 -9.52
C SER A 31 -10.98 -8.43 -8.03
N PRO A 32 -11.73 -9.27 -7.30
CA PRO A 32 -12.04 -8.99 -5.91
C PRO A 32 -10.74 -8.62 -5.19
N ALA A 33 -10.72 -7.44 -4.56
CA ALA A 33 -9.55 -6.92 -3.84
C ALA A 33 -9.10 -7.87 -2.70
N PHE A 34 -9.92 -8.88 -2.41
CA PHE A 34 -9.62 -9.96 -1.51
C PHE A 34 -9.89 -11.30 -2.19
N VAL A 35 -8.82 -12.01 -2.56
CA VAL A 35 -8.91 -13.44 -2.83
C VAL A 35 -8.88 -14.13 -1.49
N ALA A 36 -9.96 -14.85 -1.16
CA ALA A 36 -10.09 -15.71 0.01
C ALA A 36 -9.18 -16.96 -0.11
N ALA A 37 -7.88 -16.72 -0.27
CA ALA A 37 -6.75 -17.63 -0.10
C ALA A 37 -5.61 -16.93 0.68
N SER A 38 -5.94 -15.86 1.41
CA SER A 38 -5.49 -15.53 2.77
C SER A 38 -4.00 -15.66 3.08
N HIS A 39 -3.15 -14.87 2.41
CA HIS A 39 -1.82 -14.60 2.93
C HIS A 39 -1.85 -13.30 3.74
N TYR A 40 -1.53 -13.39 5.04
CA TYR A 40 -1.21 -12.20 5.82
C TYR A 40 0.11 -11.63 5.30
N ALA A 41 0.18 -10.32 5.09
CA ALA A 41 1.45 -9.66 4.79
C ALA A 41 2.40 -9.75 6.01
N ALA A 42 1.81 -9.80 7.21
CA ALA A 42 2.54 -9.86 8.46
C ALA A 42 1.75 -10.54 9.59
N ARG A 43 2.47 -11.08 10.56
CA ARG A 43 1.94 -11.54 11.85
C ARG A 43 2.66 -10.81 12.98
N PHE A 44 1.90 -10.10 13.81
CA PHE A 44 2.38 -9.52 15.05
C PHE A 44 2.11 -10.48 16.22
N ASP A 45 3.15 -10.73 17.02
CA ASP A 45 3.06 -11.48 18.27
C ASP A 45 3.27 -10.51 19.44
N PRO A 46 2.21 -10.18 20.21
CA PRO A 46 2.30 -9.25 21.33
C PRO A 46 3.20 -9.75 22.47
N GLY A 47 3.27 -11.07 22.67
CA GLY A 47 4.07 -11.70 23.72
C GLY A 47 5.56 -11.71 23.40
N LEU A 48 5.91 -11.99 22.14
CA LEU A 48 7.28 -11.96 21.64
C LEU A 48 7.75 -10.57 21.20
N LYS A 49 6.84 -9.58 21.17
CA LYS A 49 7.08 -8.23 20.66
C LYS A 49 7.81 -8.27 19.32
N SER A 50 7.27 -9.02 18.36
CA SER A 50 7.89 -9.14 17.04
C SER A 50 6.85 -9.23 15.94
N ILE A 51 7.25 -8.76 14.76
CA ILE A 51 6.47 -8.89 13.53
C ILE A 51 7.20 -9.84 12.61
N ARG A 52 6.53 -10.93 12.22
CA ARG A 52 6.97 -11.80 11.14
C ARG A 52 6.34 -11.34 9.83
N PHE A 53 7.14 -10.99 8.85
CA PHE A 53 6.71 -10.70 7.49
C PHE A 53 6.72 -11.96 6.65
N MET A 54 5.67 -12.14 5.85
CA MET A 54 5.42 -13.34 5.05
C MET A 54 5.05 -12.93 3.61
N PRO A 55 5.98 -12.33 2.84
CA PRO A 55 5.68 -11.89 1.48
C PRO A 55 5.33 -13.09 0.58
N LEU A 56 4.52 -12.84 -0.46
CA LEU A 56 4.19 -13.86 -1.46
C LEU A 56 5.42 -14.41 -2.19
N THR A 57 6.44 -13.58 -2.34
CA THR A 57 7.72 -13.92 -2.96
C THR A 57 8.86 -13.52 -2.04
N GLY A 58 9.87 -14.38 -1.90
CA GLY A 58 10.99 -14.18 -0.99
C GLY A 58 10.89 -15.06 0.25
N GLY A 59 11.71 -14.77 1.25
CA GLY A 59 11.71 -15.49 2.53
C GLY A 59 10.98 -14.70 3.62
N ASP A 60 10.52 -15.42 4.63
CA ASP A 60 10.05 -14.83 5.88
C ASP A 60 11.16 -14.00 6.54
N SER A 61 10.78 -12.89 7.16
CA SER A 61 11.67 -12.12 8.03
C SER A 61 10.99 -11.80 9.34
N ILE A 62 11.77 -11.69 10.42
CA ILE A 62 11.25 -11.35 11.75
C ILE A 62 11.92 -10.06 12.18
N VAL A 63 11.10 -9.08 12.54
CA VAL A 63 11.54 -7.79 13.05
C VAL A 63 11.08 -7.65 14.50
N PRO A 64 11.99 -7.55 15.48
CA PRO A 64 11.63 -7.27 16.86
C PRO A 64 11.12 -5.84 16.99
N ILE A 65 10.13 -5.62 17.85
CA ILE A 65 9.65 -4.31 18.28
C ILE A 65 10.36 -3.98 19.60
N PRO A 66 11.28 -3.01 19.62
CA PRO A 66 11.95 -2.55 20.83
C PRO A 66 10.96 -2.12 21.91
N ALA A 67 11.29 -2.35 23.17
CA ALA A 67 10.47 -1.90 24.30
C ALA A 67 10.28 -0.37 24.36
N SER A 68 11.16 0.39 23.72
CA SER A 68 11.04 1.85 23.57
C SER A 68 9.98 2.28 22.55
N CYS A 69 9.39 1.35 21.80
CA CYS A 69 8.28 1.62 20.90
C CYS A 69 6.99 1.62 21.72
N ASP A 70 6.54 2.81 22.10
CA ASP A 70 5.22 2.98 22.69
C ASP A 70 4.14 2.66 21.64
N SER A 71 3.25 1.72 21.95
CA SER A 71 2.23 1.24 21.02
C SER A 71 0.98 0.88 21.79
N ALA A 72 -0.17 1.31 21.27
CA ALA A 72 -1.46 0.86 21.72
C ALA A 72 -1.56 -0.67 21.57
N GLU A 73 -2.25 -1.28 22.53
CA GLU A 73 -2.59 -2.69 22.43
C GLU A 73 -3.57 -2.90 21.28
N LEU A 74 -3.32 -3.93 20.46
CA LEU A 74 -4.19 -4.35 19.37
C LEU A 74 -5.02 -5.54 19.83
N ALA A 75 -6.31 -5.53 19.53
CA ALA A 75 -7.15 -6.70 19.74
C ALA A 75 -6.63 -7.87 18.88
N PRO A 76 -6.60 -9.11 19.42
CA PRO A 76 -6.23 -10.29 18.64
C PRO A 76 -7.15 -10.48 17.44
N GLY A 77 -6.59 -10.92 16.32
CA GLY A 77 -7.33 -11.15 15.07
C GLY A 77 -6.72 -10.44 13.87
N VAL A 78 -7.54 -10.27 12.83
CA VAL A 78 -7.10 -9.69 11.57
C VAL A 78 -7.31 -8.19 11.58
N TRP A 79 -6.29 -7.45 11.15
CA TRP A 79 -6.33 -6.02 10.88
C TRP A 79 -5.95 -5.75 9.43
N TYR A 80 -6.67 -4.90 8.72
CA TYR A 80 -6.31 -4.49 7.37
C TYR A 80 -5.28 -3.38 7.42
N VAL A 81 -4.20 -3.55 6.66
CA VAL A 81 -3.16 -2.54 6.46
C VAL A 81 -3.57 -1.70 5.25
N SER A 82 -3.75 -0.40 5.42
CA SER A 82 -4.17 0.51 4.35
C SER A 82 -3.51 1.88 4.50
N GLN A 83 -3.61 2.72 3.47
CA GLN A 83 -3.24 4.13 3.56
C GLN A 83 -4.52 4.97 3.66
N SER A 84 -4.53 5.97 4.54
CA SER A 84 -5.63 6.95 4.59
C SER A 84 -5.50 7.98 3.46
N ALA A 85 -6.46 8.89 3.34
CA ALA A 85 -6.50 9.88 2.26
C ALA A 85 -5.29 10.84 2.23
N ASN A 86 -4.57 10.99 3.34
CA ASN A 86 -3.36 11.81 3.42
C ASN A 86 -2.05 11.00 3.23
N GLY A 87 -2.16 9.72 2.86
CA GLY A 87 -1.02 8.81 2.68
C GLY A 87 -0.47 8.18 3.97
N GLN A 88 -1.11 8.41 5.12
CA GLN A 88 -0.70 7.81 6.39
C GLN A 88 -1.09 6.33 6.44
N LEU A 89 -0.16 5.48 6.88
CA LEU A 89 -0.41 4.06 7.10
C LEU A 89 -1.33 3.87 8.31
N VAL A 90 -2.38 3.07 8.15
CA VAL A 90 -3.38 2.81 9.20
C VAL A 90 -3.77 1.32 9.23
N LEU A 91 -4.06 0.82 10.43
CA LEU A 91 -4.70 -0.47 10.67
C LEU A 91 -6.21 -0.27 10.83
N ARG A 92 -7.01 -1.04 10.08
CA ARG A 92 -8.46 -1.02 10.16
C ARG A 92 -8.98 -2.37 10.64
N ALA A 93 -9.76 -2.37 11.70
CA ALA A 93 -10.44 -3.55 12.20
C ALA A 93 -11.64 -3.90 11.30
N PRO A 94 -11.73 -5.13 10.78
CA PRO A 94 -12.98 -5.68 10.24
C PRO A 94 -14.10 -5.65 11.30
N SER A 95 -15.35 -5.66 10.85
CA SER A 95 -16.53 -5.70 11.74
C SER A 95 -16.59 -6.94 12.65
N SER A 96 -15.89 -8.01 12.28
CA SER A 96 -15.77 -9.24 13.09
C SER A 96 -14.74 -9.16 14.21
N THR A 97 -13.91 -8.13 14.25
CA THR A 97 -12.89 -7.97 15.29
C THR A 97 -13.55 -7.48 16.58
N ALA A 98 -13.39 -8.26 17.65
CA ALA A 98 -13.91 -7.91 18.97
C ALA A 98 -13.02 -6.83 19.61
N LEU A 99 -13.39 -5.57 19.43
CA LEU A 99 -12.71 -4.41 20.02
C LEU A 99 -13.18 -4.17 21.46
N ALA A 100 -12.26 -3.72 22.31
CA ALA A 100 -12.63 -3.22 23.64
C ALA A 100 -13.41 -1.89 23.52
N ALA A 101 -14.20 -1.54 24.53
CA ALA A 101 -15.13 -0.39 24.49
C ALA A 101 -14.47 0.97 24.12
N ASN A 102 -13.18 1.14 24.42
CA ASN A 102 -12.42 2.36 24.15
C ASN A 102 -11.35 2.19 23.06
N GLN A 103 -11.36 1.07 22.34
CA GLN A 103 -10.40 0.82 21.29
C GLN A 103 -10.95 1.28 19.94
N SER A 104 -10.13 2.05 19.21
CA SER A 104 -10.50 2.52 17.88
C SER A 104 -10.51 1.37 16.88
N ALA A 105 -11.47 1.39 15.95
CA ALA A 105 -11.48 0.51 14.78
C ALA A 105 -10.45 0.94 13.71
N GLU A 106 -9.85 2.13 13.87
CA GLU A 106 -8.79 2.65 13.02
C GLU A 106 -7.62 3.13 13.90
N ILE A 107 -6.44 2.55 13.69
CA ILE A 107 -5.24 2.85 14.48
C ILE A 107 -4.15 3.31 13.54
N ASP A 108 -3.53 4.44 13.85
CA ASP A 108 -2.44 4.99 13.05
C ASP A 108 -1.18 4.11 13.19
N VAL A 109 -0.50 3.82 12.08
CA VAL A 109 0.78 3.10 12.11
C VAL A 109 1.93 4.08 11.98
N GLY A 110 2.68 4.24 13.06
CA GLY A 110 3.81 5.15 13.14
C GLY A 110 5.16 4.42 13.15
N VAL A 111 6.22 5.22 13.02
CA VAL A 111 7.57 4.76 13.32
C VAL A 111 7.83 4.97 14.81
N CYS A 112 8.56 4.07 15.45
CA CYS A 112 8.95 4.26 16.84
C CYS A 112 9.68 5.60 17.05
N GLY A 113 9.31 6.32 18.11
CA GLY A 113 9.85 7.66 18.42
C GLY A 113 9.19 8.81 17.66
N THR A 114 8.23 8.55 16.76
CA THR A 114 7.48 9.59 16.03
C THR A 114 6.00 9.61 16.38
N GLY A 115 5.60 8.93 17.47
CA GLY A 115 4.21 8.79 17.87
C GLY A 115 3.55 10.13 18.21
N ASN A 116 2.28 10.27 17.84
CA ASN A 116 1.44 11.38 18.25
C ASN A 116 0.60 10.93 19.47
N ALA A 117 0.74 11.62 20.59
CA ALA A 117 0.12 11.24 21.87
C ALA A 117 -1.42 11.33 21.86
N ASP A 118 -1.98 12.08 20.91
CA ASP A 118 -3.41 12.42 20.88
C ASP A 118 -4.31 11.32 20.28
N LYS A 119 -3.72 10.27 19.68
CA LYS A 119 -4.46 9.15 19.08
C LYS A 119 -3.83 7.81 19.44
N GLN A 120 -4.66 6.75 19.47
CA GLN A 120 -4.15 5.38 19.52
C GLN A 120 -3.28 5.13 18.28
N HIS A 121 -2.06 4.68 18.53
CA HIS A 121 -1.07 4.44 17.50
C HIS A 121 -0.41 3.06 17.72
N PHE A 122 -0.06 2.40 16.62
CA PHE A 122 0.75 1.19 16.61
C PHE A 122 2.10 1.54 16.00
N ASN A 123 3.10 1.77 16.84
CA ASN A 123 4.44 2.10 16.39
C ASN A 123 5.27 0.84 16.14
N VAL A 124 5.99 0.86 15.02
CA VAL A 124 6.88 -0.22 14.60
C VAL A 124 8.24 0.35 14.21
N PRO A 125 9.31 -0.47 14.20
CA PRO A 125 10.60 -0.02 13.67
C PRO A 125 10.48 0.47 12.23
N ALA A 126 11.36 1.39 11.82
CA ALA A 126 11.32 1.98 10.48
C ALA A 126 11.32 0.93 9.35
N SER A 127 12.07 -0.16 9.51
CA SER A 127 12.08 -1.28 8.55
C SER A 127 10.74 -2.00 8.44
N ALA A 128 10.08 -2.22 9.59
CA ALA A 128 8.74 -2.81 9.62
C ALA A 128 7.70 -1.88 9.01
N TRP A 129 7.79 -0.58 9.29
CA TRP A 129 6.91 0.43 8.71
C TRP A 129 7.04 0.46 7.18
N GLN A 130 8.27 0.48 6.66
CA GLN A 130 8.54 0.46 5.22
C GLN A 130 7.97 -0.79 4.55
N PHE A 131 8.13 -1.96 5.18
CA PHE A 131 7.56 -3.20 4.64
C PHE A 131 6.03 -3.12 4.58
N LEU A 132 5.36 -2.69 5.65
CA LEU A 132 3.91 -2.56 5.69
C LEU A 132 3.39 -1.52 4.69
N ALA A 133 4.11 -0.42 4.51
CA ALA A 133 3.76 0.62 3.54
C ALA A 133 3.90 0.12 2.08
N ALA A 134 4.90 -0.73 1.81
CA ALA A 134 5.13 -1.31 0.48
C ALA A 134 4.22 -2.52 0.19
N ASN A 135 3.75 -3.21 1.23
CA ASN A 135 2.97 -4.43 1.14
C ASN A 135 1.61 -4.22 1.83
N VAL A 136 0.69 -3.60 1.11
CA VAL A 136 -0.73 -3.50 1.51
C VAL A 136 -1.30 -4.90 1.64
N GLY A 137 -2.09 -5.14 2.69
CA GLY A 137 -2.64 -6.47 2.95
C GLY A 137 -3.27 -6.57 4.34
N ALA A 138 -3.02 -7.69 5.02
CA ALA A 138 -3.54 -7.95 6.36
C ALA A 138 -2.40 -8.23 7.36
N LEU A 139 -2.55 -7.69 8.57
CA LEU A 139 -1.76 -7.99 9.74
C LEU A 139 -2.57 -8.91 10.67
N TYR A 140 -2.06 -10.10 10.95
CA TYR A 140 -2.64 -10.96 11.99
C TYR A 140 -2.01 -10.65 13.35
N VAL A 141 -2.83 -10.32 14.34
CA VAL A 141 -2.40 -10.10 15.73
C VAL A 141 -2.66 -11.37 16.53
N GLY A 142 -1.59 -11.97 17.03
CA GLY A 142 -1.63 -13.14 17.91
C GLY A 142 -2.28 -12.85 19.26
N ARG A 143 -2.54 -13.92 20.01
CA ARG A 143 -2.91 -13.84 21.43
C ARG A 143 -1.68 -13.91 22.31
#